data_AF-A4NYH4-F1
#
_entry.id   AF-A4NYH4-F1
#
_cell.length_a   1.000
_cell.length_b   1.000
_cell.length_c   1.000
_cell.angle_alpha   90.00
_cell.angle_beta   90.00
_cell.angle_gamma   90.00
#
_symmetry.space_group_name_H-M   'P 1'
#
loop_
_entity.id
_entity.type
_entity.pdbx_description
1 polymer ?
#
loop_
_entity_poly.entity_id
_entity_poly.type
_entity_poly.pdbx_seq_one_letter_code
_entity_poly.pdbx_strand_id
1 'polypeptide(L)' 'MAKAGLGIANLPKFILGRAFEKGELIEILPEYKQQKLEIHVVYPNRRHLPIKVRAFIEFLSGLGLCSEILENHEDNI' A
#
# COMPACT_ATOMS: atom_id res chain seq x y z
N MET A 1 20.36 -8.04 3.94
CA MET A 1 20.22 -9.22 4.82
C MET A 1 19.57 -10.40 4.09
N ALA A 2 18.25 -10.45 3.88
CA ALA A 2 17.61 -11.60 3.22
C ALA A 2 18.13 -11.89 1.79
N LYS A 3 18.26 -10.85 0.94
CA LYS A 3 18.86 -10.98 -0.41
C LYS A 3 20.31 -11.47 -0.42
N ALA A 4 21.03 -11.30 0.69
CA ALA A 4 22.41 -11.76 0.84
C ALA A 4 22.48 -13.18 1.45
N GLY A 5 21.35 -13.88 1.57
CA GLY A 5 21.27 -15.22 2.17
C GLY A 5 21.43 -15.25 3.69
N LEU A 6 21.37 -14.10 4.36
CA LEU A 6 21.64 -13.99 5.81
C LEU A 6 20.40 -14.17 6.69
N GLY A 7 19.26 -14.58 6.13
CA GLY A 7 18.03 -14.84 6.90
C GLY A 7 16.74 -14.70 6.10
N ILE A 8 15.62 -14.74 6.84
CA ILE A 8 14.26 -14.64 6.32
C ILE A 8 13.74 -13.21 6.57
N ALA A 9 12.93 -12.69 5.65
CA ALA A 9 12.26 -11.39 5.81
C ALA A 9 10.76 -11.52 5.52
N ASN A 10 9.94 -10.87 6.35
CA ASN A 10 8.50 -10.75 6.14
C ASN A 10 8.22 -9.30 5.71
N LEU A 11 7.93 -9.12 4.42
CA LEU A 11 7.86 -7.81 3.77
C LEU A 11 6.72 -7.81 2.74
N PRO A 12 6.00 -6.68 2.56
CA PRO A 12 4.94 -6.59 1.56
C PRO A 12 5.42 -6.94 0.15
N LYS A 13 4.59 -7.66 -0.61
CA LYS A 13 4.96 -8.16 -1.95
C LYS A 13 5.35 -7.05 -2.93
N PHE A 14 4.74 -5.87 -2.84
CA PHE A 14 4.97 -4.76 -3.77
C PHE A 14 6.40 -4.21 -3.75
N ILE A 15 7.15 -4.36 -2.65
CA ILE A 15 8.56 -3.96 -2.59
C ILE A 15 9.52 -5.06 -3.06
N LEU A 16 9.06 -6.30 -3.20
CA LEU A 16 9.88 -7.47 -3.51
C LEU A 16 9.88 -7.87 -4.99
N GLY A 17 9.04 -7.25 -5.83
CA GLY A 17 8.82 -7.66 -7.23
C GLY A 17 10.10 -7.96 -8.01
N ARG A 18 11.04 -6.99 -8.05
CA ARG A 18 12.33 -7.16 -8.76
C ARG A 18 13.22 -8.26 -8.19
N ALA A 19 13.13 -8.56 -6.90
CA ALA A 19 13.96 -9.58 -6.26
C ALA A 19 13.42 -10.99 -6.55
N PHE A 20 12.08 -11.14 -6.62
CA PHE A 20 11.44 -12.37 -7.06
C PHE A 20 11.67 -12.63 -8.55
N GLU A 21 11.53 -11.61 -9.41
CA GLU A 21 11.77 -11.72 -10.86
C GLU A 21 13.19 -12.20 -11.19
N LYS A 22 14.17 -11.80 -10.38
CA LYS A 22 15.58 -12.19 -10.55
C LYS A 22 15.95 -13.51 -9.87
N GLY A 23 15.02 -14.16 -9.16
CA GLY A 23 15.30 -15.37 -8.39
C GLY A 23 16.22 -15.15 -7.19
N GLU A 24 16.39 -13.90 -6.74
CA GLU A 24 17.23 -13.55 -5.58
C GLU A 24 16.54 -13.85 -4.25
N LEU A 25 15.21 -14.04 -4.28
CA LEU A 25 14.37 -14.41 -3.15
C LEU A 25 13.39 -15.50 -3.57
N ILE A 26 13.04 -16.37 -2.62
CA ILE A 26 12.00 -17.39 -2.77
C ILE A 26 10.91 -17.18 -1.72
N GLU A 27 9.67 -17.49 -2.07
CA GLU A 27 8.56 -17.49 -1.12
C GLU A 27 8.63 -18.76 -0.28
N ILE A 28 8.49 -18.60 1.03
CA ILE A 28 8.44 -19.71 1.99
C ILE A 28 7.11 -19.62 2.74
N LEU A 29 6.58 -20.77 3.17
CA LEU A 29 5.32 -20.85 3.92
C LEU A 29 4.11 -20.22 3.19
N PRO A 30 3.79 -20.64 1.95
CA PRO A 30 2.72 -20.02 1.15
C PRO A 30 1.32 -20.15 1.78
N GLU A 31 1.14 -21.11 2.69
CA GLU A 31 -0.10 -21.30 3.47
C GLU A 31 -0.37 -20.11 4.41
N TYR A 32 0.67 -19.41 4.85
CA TYR A 32 0.61 -18.37 5.87
C TYR A 32 0.52 -17.00 5.22
N LYS A 33 -0.71 -16.56 4.94
CA LYS A 33 -0.96 -15.25 4.32
C LYS A 33 -0.72 -14.11 5.30
N GLN A 34 0.03 -13.11 4.83
CA GLN A 34 0.13 -11.83 5.52
C GLN A 34 -1.23 -11.15 5.60
N GLN A 35 -1.45 -10.39 6.68
CA GLN A 35 -2.58 -9.48 6.76
C GLN A 35 -2.54 -8.50 5.58
N LYS A 36 -3.71 -8.15 5.04
CA LYS A 36 -3.81 -7.13 4.01
C LYS A 36 -3.29 -5.81 4.58
N LEU A 37 -2.36 -5.20 3.87
CA LEU A 37 -1.90 -3.85 4.18
C LEU A 37 -2.85 -2.86 3.51
N GLU A 38 -3.50 -2.02 4.30
CA GLU A 38 -4.34 -0.93 3.80
C GLU A 38 -3.47 0.31 3.55
N ILE A 39 -3.69 0.95 2.40
CA ILE A 39 -3.00 2.19 2.01
C ILE A 39 -4.04 3.30 2.04
N HIS A 40 -3.78 4.33 2.86
CA HIS A 40 -4.67 5.47 3.01
C HIS A 40 -4.09 6.72 2.35
N VAL A 41 -4.97 7.52 1.73
CA VAL A 41 -4.63 8.85 1.22
C VAL A 41 -5.07 9.89 2.25
N VAL A 42 -4.11 10.53 2.91
CA VAL A 42 -4.38 11.53 3.96
C VAL A 42 -4.19 12.94 3.41
N TYR A 43 -5.18 13.80 3.63
CA TYR A 43 -5.14 15.20 3.22
C TYR A 43 -5.86 16.09 4.25
N PRO A 44 -5.51 17.39 4.36
CA PRO A 44 -6.17 18.30 5.28
C PRO A 44 -7.66 18.45 4.94
N ASN A 45 -8.52 18.32 5.95
CA ASN A 45 -9.95 18.60 5.77
C ASN A 45 -10.13 20.10 5.48
N ARG A 46 -10.52 20.41 4.24
CA ARG A 46 -10.84 21.76 3.80
C ARG A 46 -12.23 21.72 3.18
N ARG A 47 -13.06 22.71 3.53
CA ARG A 47 -14.44 22.87 3.02
C ARG A 47 -14.54 22.74 1.49
N HIS A 48 -13.49 23.13 0.77
CA HIS A 48 -13.35 22.89 -0.66
C HIS A 48 -12.03 22.15 -0.92
N LEU A 49 -12.13 20.86 -1.23
CA LEU A 49 -11.00 20.08 -1.73
C LEU A 49 -10.59 20.64 -3.11
N PRO A 50 -9.33 21.06 -3.31
CA PRO A 50 -8.89 21.54 -4.62
C PRO A 50 -9.12 20.49 -5.71
N ILE A 51 -9.60 20.90 -6.88
CA ILE A 51 -9.91 20.01 -8.02
C ILE A 51 -8.74 19.08 -8.36
N LYS A 52 -7.51 19.60 -8.31
CA LYS A 52 -6.29 18.80 -8.57
C LYS A 52 -6.12 17.64 -7.59
N VAL A 53 -6.47 17.83 -6.32
CA VAL A 53 -6.38 16.77 -5.28
C VAL A 53 -7.47 15.73 -5.50
N ARG A 54 -8.70 16.16 -5.79
CA ARG A 54 -9.80 15.25 -6.14
C ARG A 54 -9.45 14.38 -7.35
N ALA A 55 -9.00 15.00 -8.43
CA ALA A 55 -8.59 14.29 -9.65
C ALA A 55 -7.46 13.28 -9.38
N PHE A 56 -6.52 13.62 -8.48
CA PHE A 56 -5.46 12.69 -8.07
C PHE A 56 -6.00 11.50 -7.27
N ILE A 57 -6.93 11.73 -6.33
CA ILE A 57 -7.59 10.65 -5.59
C ILE A 57 -8.37 9.75 -6.54
N GLU A 58 -9.15 10.32 -7.47
CA GLU A 58 -9.89 9.56 -8.49
C GLU A 58 -8.96 8.73 -9.38
N PHE A 59 -7.81 9.29 -9.78
CA PHE A 59 -6.79 8.55 -10.52
C PHE A 59 -6.25 7.35 -9.72
N LEU A 60 -5.93 7.54 -8.43
CA LEU A 60 -5.45 6.45 -7.58
C LEU A 60 -6.51 5.37 -7.34
N SER A 61 -7.77 5.76 -7.14
CA SER A 61 -8.90 4.84 -7.02
C SER A 61 -9.09 4.02 -8.31
N GLY A 62 -8.90 4.64 -9.48
CA GLY A 62 -8.96 3.95 -10.77
C GLY A 62 -7.86 2.90 -10.98
N LEU A 63 -6.75 2.98 -10.24
CA LEU A 63 -5.66 1.97 -10.28
C LEU A 63 -5.94 0.75 -9.40
N GLY A 64 -7.06 0.72 -8.66
CA GLY A 64 -7.41 -0.38 -7.75
C GLY A 64 -6.55 -0.46 -6.49
N LEU A 65 -5.87 0.64 -6.13
CA LEU A 65 -4.98 0.74 -4.96
C LEU A 65 -5.70 1.16 -3.67
N CYS A 66 -6.93 1.68 -3.77
CA CYS A 66 -7.76 2.07 -2.64
C CYS A 66 -9.08 1.28 -2.69
N SER A 67 -9.40 0.57 -1.61
CA SER A 67 -10.68 -0.15 -1.49
C SER A 67 -11.81 0.72 -0.98
N GLU A 68 -11.53 1.77 -0.20
CA GLU A 68 -12.54 2.65 0.39
C GLU A 68 -11.98 4.08 0.53
N ILE A 69 -12.76 5.08 0.09
CA ILE A 69 -12.55 6.47 0.48
C ILE A 69 -13.16 6.58 1.88
N LEU A 70 -12.32 6.41 2.90
CA LEU A 70 -12.71 6.78 4.26
C LEU A 70 -12.78 8.31 4.30
N GLU A 71 -13.96 8.86 4.01
CA GLU A 71 -14.29 10.21 4.47
C GLU A 71 -14.24 10.14 6.00
N ASN A 72 -13.22 10.78 6.58
CA ASN A 72 -13.11 10.95 8.01
C ASN A 72 -14.37 11.71 8.48
N HIS A 73 -15.36 10.96 8.97
CA HIS A 73 -16.45 11.49 9.77
C HIS A 73 -15.88 11.84 11.16
N GLU A 74 -15.90 13.14 11.41
CA GLU A 74 -16.03 13.81 12.70
C GLU A 74 -14.86 13.77 13.71
N ASP A 75 -14.40 15.00 13.94
CA ASP A 75 -14.01 15.61 15.22
C ASP A 75 -12.63 15.34 15.81
N ASN A 76 -11.78 16.38 15.70
CA ASN A 76 -11.16 16.94 16.91
C ASN A 76 -10.79 18.43 16.71
N ILE A 77 -11.69 19.31 17.17
CA ILE A 77 -11.32 20.52 17.93
C ILE A 77 -11.39 20.11 19.40
#